data_AF-A0A3D6DH58-F1
#
_entry.id   AF-A0A3D6DH58-F1
#
_cell.length_a   1.000
_cell.length_b   1.000
_cell.length_c   1.000
_cell.angle_alpha   90.00
_cell.angle_beta   90.00
_cell.angle_gamma   90.00
#
_symmetry.space_group_name_H-M   'P 1'
#
loop_
_entity.id
_entity.type
_entity.pdbx_description
1 polymer ?
#
loop_
_entity_poly.entity_id
_entity_poly.type
_entity_poly.pdbx_seq_one_letter_code
_entity_poly.pdbx_strand_id
1 'polypeptide(L)'
;MRFRADGERIYFLLEYDRIIALDESIIPHGTKIALDLDGNANTGQIVGGFQGAEMVVHLADRYVNTSQSGGTTAQSSLNDAQVRMAPTYGGSVHEVAIDRGVNGFANLGNAIRWSVRCSSGQQVSNESGTALSNVDPVYTALPLERSEGTQMRVA
;
A
#
# COMPACT_ATOMS: atom_id res chain seq x y z
N MET A 1 -4.51 11.35 -0.79
CA MET A 1 -3.48 10.37 -0.41
C MET A 1 -2.17 11.07 -0.07
N ARG A 2 -1.42 10.54 0.91
CA ARG A 2 -0.09 11.06 1.31
C ARG A 2 0.90 9.90 1.47
N PHE A 3 2.16 10.15 1.13
CA PHE A 3 3.27 9.21 1.28
C PHE A 3 4.30 9.71 2.29
N ARG A 4 4.80 8.82 3.15
CA ARG A 4 5.88 9.07 4.13
C ARG A 4 6.75 7.82 4.30
N ALA A 5 7.90 7.98 4.93
CA ALA A 5 8.77 6.88 5.31
C ALA A 5 9.59 7.25 6.55
N ASP A 6 9.99 6.24 7.31
CA ASP A 6 11.03 6.28 8.34
C ASP A 6 12.06 5.17 8.09
N GLY A 7 13.00 4.97 9.02
CA GLY A 7 14.05 3.97 8.91
C GLY A 7 13.56 2.52 8.77
N GLU A 8 12.32 2.22 9.15
CA GLU A 8 11.77 0.87 9.19
C GLU A 8 10.67 0.63 8.15
N ARG A 9 9.87 1.65 7.81
CA ARG A 9 8.63 1.48 7.04
C ARG A 9 8.38 2.62 6.06
N ILE A 10 7.57 2.32 5.06
CA ILE A 10 6.89 3.32 4.24
C ILE A 10 5.40 3.34 4.59
N TYR A 11 4.79 4.50 4.44
CA TYR A 11 3.40 4.76 4.85
C TYR A 11 2.62 5.42 3.73
N PHE A 12 1.41 4.88 3.48
CA PHE A 12 0.40 5.50 2.64
C PHE A 12 -0.82 5.85 3.48
N LEU A 13 -1.15 7.14 3.54
CA LEU A 13 -2.45 7.58 4.04
C LEU A 13 -3.43 7.62 2.88
N LEU A 14 -4.40 6.72 2.91
CA LEU A 14 -5.48 6.56 1.94
C LEU A 14 -6.75 7.18 2.50
N GLU A 15 -7.47 7.91 1.66
CA GLU A 15 -8.75 8.54 2.00
C GLU A 15 -9.76 8.18 0.93
N TYR A 16 -10.88 7.64 1.37
CA TYR A 16 -11.99 7.16 0.56
C TYR A 16 -13.20 8.08 0.77
N ASP A 17 -14.07 8.16 -0.24
CA ASP A 17 -15.32 8.92 -0.20
C ASP A 17 -16.42 8.25 0.66
N ARG A 18 -16.10 7.11 1.28
CA ARG A 18 -17.03 6.22 1.99
C ARG A 18 -16.27 5.36 2.98
N ILE A 19 -17.03 4.69 3.85
CA ILE A 19 -16.49 3.69 4.77
C ILE A 19 -16.13 2.42 3.99
N ILE A 20 -14.93 1.90 4.23
CA ILE A 20 -14.47 0.62 3.70
C ILE A 20 -13.96 -0.29 4.82
N ALA A 21 -13.86 -1.58 4.49
CA ALA A 21 -13.29 -2.61 5.35
C ALA A 21 -12.51 -3.61 4.50
N LEU A 22 -11.48 -4.23 5.11
CA LEU A 22 -10.57 -5.17 4.43
C LEU A 22 -11.21 -6.51 4.04
N ASP A 23 -12.33 -6.90 4.64
CA ASP A 23 -12.99 -8.19 4.37
C ASP A 23 -14.51 -8.08 4.10
N GLU A 24 -15.06 -6.86 4.08
CA GLU A 24 -16.49 -6.68 3.88
C GLU A 24 -16.80 -6.48 2.40
N SER A 25 -17.58 -7.41 1.85
CA SER A 25 -18.08 -7.41 0.48
C SER A 25 -19.06 -6.28 0.17
N ILE A 26 -19.29 -5.35 1.09
CA ILE A 26 -20.35 -4.33 0.96
C ILE A 26 -19.94 -3.29 -0.10
N ILE A 27 -18.63 -2.98 -0.25
CA ILE A 27 -18.12 -2.16 -1.37
C ILE A 27 -16.73 -2.66 -1.81
N PRO A 28 -16.57 -3.17 -3.04
CA PRO A 28 -15.26 -3.61 -3.54
C PRO A 28 -14.34 -2.41 -3.75
N HIS A 29 -13.51 -2.09 -2.75
CA HIS A 29 -12.55 -0.97 -2.89
C HIS A 29 -11.41 -1.32 -3.86
N GLY A 30 -11.08 -2.62 -3.99
CA GLY A 30 -10.14 -3.19 -4.98
C GLY A 30 -8.82 -2.44 -5.11
N THR A 31 -8.43 -1.76 -4.03
CA THR A 31 -7.32 -0.82 -4.04
C THR A 31 -6.02 -1.58 -4.13
N LYS A 32 -5.19 -1.18 -5.09
CA LYS A 32 -3.84 -1.68 -5.28
C LYS A 32 -2.84 -0.57 -5.01
N ILE A 33 -1.75 -0.90 -4.32
CA ILE A 33 -0.58 -0.04 -4.19
C ILE A 33 0.53 -0.69 -5.00
N ALA A 34 0.97 -0.05 -6.07
CA ALA A 34 2.09 -0.45 -6.90
C ALA A 34 3.33 0.33 -6.52
N LEU A 35 4.45 -0.36 -6.39
CA LEU A 35 5.74 0.15 -5.94
C LEU A 35 6.79 -0.32 -6.93
N ASP A 36 7.52 0.65 -7.46
CA ASP A 36 8.68 0.46 -8.30
C ASP A 36 9.92 0.79 -7.46
N LEU A 37 10.71 -0.24 -7.23
CA LEU A 37 11.82 -0.22 -6.29
C LEU A 37 13.14 0.10 -6.99
N ASP A 38 13.29 -0.28 -8.26
CA ASP A 38 14.55 -0.12 -8.99
C ASP A 38 14.60 1.14 -9.87
N GLY A 39 13.46 1.80 -10.08
CA GLY A 39 13.29 2.99 -10.91
C GLY A 39 13.11 2.69 -12.40
N ASN A 40 12.94 1.44 -12.81
CA ASN A 40 12.89 1.03 -14.22
C ASN A 40 11.47 0.68 -14.68
N ALA A 41 10.92 1.49 -15.59
CA ALA A 41 9.52 1.31 -16.04
C ALA A 41 9.35 0.07 -16.93
N ASN A 42 10.45 -0.50 -17.42
CA ASN A 42 10.45 -1.64 -18.33
C ASN A 42 10.51 -2.99 -17.60
N THR A 43 10.65 -2.99 -16.28
CA THR A 43 10.61 -4.18 -15.42
C THR A 43 9.28 -4.29 -14.70
N GLY A 44 9.11 -5.36 -13.93
CA GLY A 44 7.97 -5.50 -13.03
C GLY A 44 6.60 -5.65 -13.69
N GLN A 45 5.57 -5.37 -12.91
CA GLN A 45 4.16 -5.50 -13.27
C GLN A 45 3.59 -4.16 -13.77
N ILE A 46 2.50 -4.26 -14.53
CA ILE A 46 1.71 -3.11 -14.97
C ILE A 46 0.44 -3.02 -14.11
N VAL A 47 0.22 -1.85 -13.49
CA VAL A 47 -0.97 -1.56 -12.68
C VAL A 47 -1.67 -0.31 -13.22
N GLY A 48 -2.64 -0.54 -14.10
CA GLY A 48 -3.29 0.56 -14.82
C GLY A 48 -2.33 1.24 -15.77
N GLY A 49 -2.16 2.55 -15.62
CA GLY A 49 -1.18 3.30 -16.39
C GLY A 49 0.25 3.18 -15.86
N PHE A 50 0.45 2.66 -14.64
CA PHE A 50 1.75 2.59 -13.99
C PHE A 50 2.50 1.32 -14.40
N GLN A 51 3.77 1.47 -14.77
CA GLN A 51 4.67 0.41 -15.22
C GLN A 51 5.89 0.35 -14.30
N GLY A 52 6.62 -0.76 -14.25
CA GLY A 52 7.78 -0.88 -13.37
C GLY A 52 7.46 -1.40 -11.97
N ALA A 53 6.28 -1.99 -11.71
CA ALA A 53 5.95 -2.36 -10.34
C ALA A 53 6.64 -3.67 -9.90
N GLU A 54 7.74 -3.59 -9.15
CA GLU A 54 8.34 -4.75 -8.49
C GLU A 54 7.47 -5.29 -7.37
N MET A 55 6.66 -4.46 -6.71
CA MET A 55 5.76 -4.90 -5.65
C MET A 55 4.35 -4.33 -5.86
N VAL A 56 3.33 -5.18 -5.77
CA VAL A 56 1.92 -4.79 -5.86
C VAL A 56 1.17 -5.34 -4.64
N VAL A 57 0.70 -4.44 -3.79
CA VAL A 57 -0.15 -4.77 -2.63
C VAL A 57 -1.60 -4.78 -3.06
N HIS A 58 -2.28 -5.92 -2.90
CA HIS A 58 -3.71 -6.07 -3.14
C HIS A 58 -4.46 -5.99 -1.82
N LEU A 59 -4.96 -4.81 -1.46
CA LEU A 59 -5.56 -4.59 -0.15
C LEU A 59 -6.84 -5.42 0.03
N ALA A 60 -7.74 -5.40 -0.95
CA ALA A 60 -9.00 -6.14 -0.88
C ALA A 60 -8.79 -7.67 -0.88
N ASP A 61 -7.82 -8.15 -1.65
CA ASP A 61 -7.56 -9.60 -1.79
C ASP A 61 -6.55 -10.14 -0.75
N ARG A 62 -5.97 -9.24 0.06
CA ARG A 62 -5.07 -9.54 1.18
C ARG A 62 -3.79 -10.30 0.82
N TYR A 63 -3.16 -9.92 -0.29
CA TYR A 63 -1.86 -10.45 -0.68
C TYR A 63 -0.95 -9.39 -1.30
N VAL A 64 0.31 -9.74 -1.45
CA VAL A 64 1.32 -8.97 -2.19
C VAL A 64 1.85 -9.83 -3.33
N ASN A 65 1.95 -9.24 -4.52
CA ASN A 65 2.74 -9.80 -5.62
C ASN A 65 4.08 -9.10 -5.70
N THR A 66 5.16 -9.87 -5.83
CA THR A 66 6.50 -9.36 -6.09
C THR A 66 7.00 -9.88 -7.43
N SER A 67 7.56 -8.99 -8.25
CA SER A 67 8.19 -9.32 -9.52
C SER A 67 9.66 -9.61 -9.28
N GLN A 68 10.13 -10.76 -9.76
CA GLN A 68 11.52 -11.21 -9.60
C GLN A 68 12.31 -11.06 -10.90
N SER A 69 13.64 -11.14 -10.79
CA SER A 69 14.53 -11.18 -11.95
C SER A 69 14.15 -12.34 -12.88
N GLY A 70 13.85 -12.04 -14.14
CA GLY A 70 13.39 -13.03 -15.13
C GLY A 70 11.89 -13.01 -15.40
N GLY A 71 11.13 -12.11 -14.76
CA GLY A 71 9.71 -11.87 -15.06
C GLY A 71 8.74 -12.82 -14.33
N THR A 72 9.24 -13.64 -13.40
CA THR A 72 8.39 -14.46 -12.53
C THR A 72 7.77 -13.60 -11.45
N THR A 73 6.50 -13.89 -11.12
CA THR A 73 5.81 -13.26 -9.98
C THR A 73 5.69 -14.25 -8.82
N ALA A 74 6.00 -13.78 -7.62
CA ALA A 74 5.78 -14.51 -6.38
C ALA A 74 4.68 -13.82 -5.57
N GLN A 75 3.81 -14.62 -4.94
CA GLN A 75 2.73 -14.11 -4.10
C GLN A 75 2.97 -14.46 -2.64
N SER A 76 2.72 -13.53 -1.74
CA SER A 76 2.77 -13.74 -0.28
C SER A 76 1.56 -13.10 0.40
N SER A 77 1.22 -13.56 1.61
CA SER A 77 0.18 -12.88 2.40
C SER A 77 0.64 -11.48 2.82
N LEU A 78 -0.29 -10.59 3.20
CA LEU A 78 0.07 -9.29 3.81
C LEU A 78 0.95 -9.48 5.06
N ASN A 79 0.71 -10.53 5.85
CA ASN A 79 1.46 -10.80 7.07
C ASN A 79 2.91 -11.21 6.77
N ASP A 80 3.12 -12.08 5.79
CA ASP A 80 4.47 -12.53 5.39
C ASP A 80 5.27 -11.36 4.82
N ALA A 81 4.61 -10.47 4.07
CA ALA A 81 5.19 -9.23 3.57
C ALA A 81 5.23 -8.10 4.60
N GLN A 82 4.83 -8.32 5.87
CA GLN A 82 4.76 -7.29 6.91
C GLN A 82 4.06 -5.99 6.46
N VAL A 83 2.95 -6.13 5.73
CA VAL A 83 2.05 -5.04 5.34
C VAL A 83 0.91 -4.95 6.35
N ARG A 84 0.73 -3.79 6.96
CA ARG A 84 -0.30 -3.53 7.98
C ARG A 84 -1.16 -2.35 7.57
N MET A 85 -2.43 -2.37 7.97
CA MET A 85 -3.36 -1.29 7.68
C MET A 85 -4.22 -0.97 8.90
N ALA A 86 -4.41 0.31 9.17
CA ALA A 86 -5.20 0.81 10.30
C ALA A 86 -6.13 1.96 9.87
N PRO A 87 -7.41 1.97 10.29
CA PRO A 87 -8.09 0.85 10.93
C PRO A 87 -8.26 -0.31 9.94
N THR A 88 -8.44 -1.53 10.44
CA THR A 88 -8.73 -2.70 9.58
C THR A 88 -10.17 -2.68 9.06
N TYR A 89 -11.08 -2.04 9.80
CA TYR A 89 -12.51 -2.01 9.57
C TYR A 89 -13.09 -0.62 9.87
N GLY A 90 -14.14 -0.22 9.16
CA GLY A 90 -15.00 0.88 9.59
C GLY A 90 -14.37 2.27 9.51
N GLY A 91 -13.52 2.52 8.51
CA GLY A 91 -12.88 3.81 8.28
C GLY A 91 -13.12 4.33 6.87
N SER A 92 -13.08 5.65 6.69
CA SER A 92 -12.88 6.30 5.39
C SER A 92 -11.42 6.75 5.20
N VAL A 93 -10.64 6.81 6.28
CA VAL A 93 -9.22 7.14 6.28
C VAL A 93 -8.46 5.94 6.82
N HIS A 94 -7.48 5.49 6.06
CA HIS A 94 -6.64 4.35 6.43
C HIS A 94 -5.17 4.66 6.20
N GLU A 95 -4.35 4.26 7.15
CA GLU A 95 -2.91 4.21 6.96
C GLU A 95 -2.51 2.78 6.60
N VAL A 96 -1.67 2.63 5.58
CA VAL A 96 -1.01 1.38 5.20
C VAL A 96 0.48 1.54 5.46
N ALA A 97 1.04 0.66 6.29
CA ALA A 97 2.45 0.60 6.61
C ALA A 97 3.08 -0.65 5.99
N ILE A 98 4.22 -0.50 5.34
CA ILE A 98 4.95 -1.59 4.66
C ILE A 98 6.38 -1.62 5.19
N ASP A 99 6.81 -2.78 5.68
CA ASP A 99 8.15 -2.98 6.20
C ASP A 99 9.23 -2.89 5.12
N ARG A 100 10.26 -2.09 5.37
CA ARG A 100 11.35 -1.85 4.43
C ARG A 100 12.33 -3.01 4.34
N GLY A 101 12.65 -3.63 5.49
CA GLY A 101 13.63 -4.70 5.58
C GLY A 101 13.17 -5.98 4.90
N VAL A 102 11.90 -6.35 5.12
CA VAL A 102 11.31 -7.57 4.56
C VAL A 102 11.11 -7.48 3.05
N ASN A 103 10.77 -6.30 2.52
CA ASN A 103 10.35 -6.14 1.13
C ASN A 103 11.43 -5.51 0.23
N GLY A 104 12.70 -5.55 0.65
CA GLY A 104 13.82 -5.17 -0.22
C GLY A 104 14.04 -3.67 -0.39
N PHE A 105 13.49 -2.83 0.51
CA PHE A 105 13.70 -1.38 0.48
C PHE A 105 15.01 -0.92 1.13
N ALA A 106 15.73 -1.83 1.80
CA ALA A 106 16.88 -1.51 2.64
C ALA A 106 18.10 -0.95 1.88
N ASN A 107 18.22 -1.22 0.57
CA ASN A 107 19.38 -0.84 -0.26
C ASN A 107 19.03 0.08 -1.44
N LEU A 108 17.95 0.85 -1.32
CA LEU A 108 17.50 1.70 -2.42
C LEU A 108 18.34 2.98 -2.49
N GLY A 109 19.26 3.03 -3.45
CA GLY A 109 19.96 4.25 -3.86
C GLY A 109 19.09 5.19 -4.71
N ASN A 110 17.96 4.69 -5.21
CA ASN A 110 17.03 5.41 -6.08
C ASN A 110 15.77 5.83 -5.32
N ALA A 111 15.16 6.93 -5.78
CA ALA A 111 13.83 7.33 -5.33
C ALA A 111 12.78 6.33 -5.82
N ILE A 112 11.84 5.97 -4.94
CA ILE A 112 10.80 4.97 -5.24
C ILE A 112 9.66 5.64 -5.98
N ARG A 113 9.26 5.04 -7.11
CA ARG A 113 8.02 5.43 -7.77
C ARG A 113 6.88 4.59 -7.24
N TRP A 114 5.70 5.17 -7.20
CA TRP A 114 4.54 4.45 -6.69
C TRP A 114 3.26 4.87 -7.37
N SER A 115 2.25 4.02 -7.30
CA SER A 115 0.90 4.32 -7.72
C SER A 115 -0.13 3.68 -6.80
N VAL A 116 -1.22 4.38 -6.54
CA VAL A 116 -2.40 3.82 -5.87
C VAL A 116 -3.54 3.83 -6.87
N ARG A 117 -4.11 2.65 -7.12
CA ARG A 117 -5.21 2.46 -8.06
C ARG A 117 -6.41 1.82 -7.39
N CYS A 118 -7.58 2.43 -7.54
CA CYS A 118 -8.85 1.87 -7.08
C CYS A 118 -9.53 1.05 -8.18
N SER A 119 -10.45 0.16 -7.79
CA SER A 119 -11.30 -0.60 -8.72
C SER A 119 -12.15 0.29 -9.63
N SER A 120 -12.48 1.50 -9.18
CA SER A 120 -13.20 2.53 -9.95
C SER A 120 -12.41 3.05 -11.16
N GLY A 121 -11.12 2.73 -11.26
CA GLY A 121 -10.21 3.26 -12.27
C GLY A 121 -9.48 4.53 -11.86
N GLN A 122 -9.86 5.17 -10.75
CA GLN A 122 -9.11 6.29 -10.18
C GLN A 122 -7.69 5.84 -9.83
N GLN A 123 -6.71 6.63 -10.26
CA GLN A 123 -5.30 6.35 -10.07
C GLN A 123 -4.56 7.63 -9.70
N VAL A 124 -3.70 7.52 -8.68
CA VAL A 124 -2.79 8.59 -8.27
C VAL A 124 -1.39 8.00 -8.25
N SER A 125 -0.47 8.60 -9.01
CA SER A 125 0.91 8.11 -9.14
C SER A 125 1.91 9.19 -8.79
N ASN A 126 3.06 8.78 -8.27
CA ASN A 126 4.28 9.57 -8.25
C ASN A 126 5.35 8.87 -9.08
N GLU A 127 5.45 9.24 -10.36
CA GLU A 127 6.41 8.67 -11.30
C GLU A 127 7.76 9.41 -11.30
N SER A 128 7.86 10.59 -10.66
CA SER A 128 9.16 11.25 -10.48
C SER A 128 9.98 10.62 -9.34
N GLY A 129 9.36 9.76 -8.55
CA GLY A 129 9.98 9.08 -7.42
C GLY A 129 9.92 9.89 -6.13
N THR A 130 10.01 9.19 -5.00
CA THR A 130 10.14 9.77 -3.66
C THR A 130 11.38 9.21 -2.99
N ALA A 131 12.30 10.08 -2.57
CA ALA A 131 13.41 9.67 -1.73
C ALA A 131 12.88 9.20 -0.36
N LEU A 132 13.41 8.09 0.14
CA LEU A 132 13.03 7.57 1.45
C LEU A 132 13.73 8.36 2.57
N SER A 133 12.94 8.79 3.54
CA SER A 133 13.43 9.37 4.79
C SER A 133 13.71 8.27 5.80
N ASN A 134 14.77 8.44 6.60
CA ASN A 134 15.03 7.62 7.79
C ASN A 134 14.60 8.33 9.09
N VAL A 135 14.02 9.53 8.97
CA VAL A 135 13.48 10.29 10.10
C VAL A 135 12.04 9.90 10.31
N ASP A 136 11.70 9.58 11.56
CA ASP A 136 10.33 9.25 11.96
C ASP A 136 9.35 10.35 11.54
N PRO A 137 8.28 10.03 10.80
CA PRO A 137 7.27 11.00 10.44
C PRO A 137 6.55 11.48 11.70
N VAL A 138 6.38 12.79 11.83
CA VAL A 138 5.46 13.35 12.83
C VAL A 138 4.04 13.18 12.32
N TYR A 139 3.24 12.36 13.00
CA TYR A 139 1.82 12.18 12.68
C TYR A 139 0.93 12.36 13.92
N THR A 140 -0.31 12.80 13.66
CA THR A 140 -1.39 12.68 14.64
C THR A 140 -1.86 11.23 14.59
N ALA A 141 -1.61 10.47 15.66
CA ALA A 141 -2.04 9.08 15.74
C ALA A 141 -3.56 8.97 15.49
N LEU A 142 -3.96 8.06 14.61
CA LEU A 142 -5.35 7.68 14.48
C LEU A 142 -5.74 6.83 15.70
N PRO A 143 -6.91 7.05 16.32
CA PRO A 143 -7.37 6.21 17.43
C PRO A 143 -7.47 4.75 17.00
N LEU A 144 -7.10 3.84 17.89
CA LEU A 144 -7.35 2.41 17.70
C LEU A 144 -8.82 2.04 17.92
N GLU A 145 -9.56 2.92 18.57
CA GLU A 145 -11.00 2.79 18.79
C GLU A 145 -11.75 2.80 17.46
N ARG A 146 -12.79 1.96 17.38
CA ARG A 146 -13.69 1.96 16.21
C ARG A 146 -14.44 3.28 16.16
N SER A 147 -14.61 3.81 14.95
CA SER A 147 -15.43 5.00 14.73
C SER A 147 -16.88 4.71 15.12
N GLU A 148 -17.58 5.72 15.64
CA GLU A 148 -18.99 5.62 15.99
C GLU A 148 -19.80 5.18 14.75
N GLY A 149 -20.62 4.13 14.89
CA GLY A 149 -21.38 3.55 13.79
C GLY A 149 -20.65 2.46 12.99
N THR A 150 -19.40 2.11 13.33
CA THR A 150 -18.75 0.91 12.78
C THR A 150 -19.59 -0.33 13.11
N GLN A 151 -19.99 -1.09 12.08
CA GLN A 151 -20.82 -2.28 12.27
C GLN A 151 -20.10 -3.29 13.17
N MET A 152 -20.80 -3.70 14.24
CA MET A 152 -20.33 -4.72 15.18
C MET A 152 -20.86 -6.07 14.70
N ARG A 153 -19.98 -7.01 14.35
CA ARG A 153 -20.38 -8.41 14.27
C ARG A 153 -20.61 -8.93 15.69
N VAL A 154 -21.86 -9.21 16.01
CA VAL A 154 -22.20 -10.06 17.16
C VAL A 154 -22.03 -11.50 16.67
N ALA A 155 -21.12 -12.25 17.29
CA ALA A 155 -20.96 -13.69 17.05
C ALA A 155 -22.10 -14.46 17.72
#